data_AF-A0A557ZUH2-F1
#
_entry.id   AF-A0A557ZUH2-F1
#
_cell.length_a   1.000
_cell.length_b   1.000
_cell.length_c   1.000
_cell.angle_alpha   90.00
_cell.angle_beta   90.00
_cell.angle_gamma   90.00
#
_symmetry.space_group_name_H-M   'P 1'
#
loop_
_entity.id
_entity.type
_entity.pdbx_description
1 polymer ?
#
loop_
_entity_poly.entity_id
_entity_poly.type
_entity_poly.pdbx_seq_one_letter_code
_entity_poly.pdbx_strand_id
1 'polypeptide(L)'
;MTAETPTRRTVLTTGIAAAGAAAGAVALAACGTDSGPSSSSGGGSGDTVAPAPSGTAVGTISDVQVGKCKSVTVNGQAAILARPTESSAACFSAICTHQGCTVNPDGNQLKCPCHGSVFDALTGAVVKGPAESPLPSIAVKVDGSSVVTA
;
A
#
# COMPACT_ATOMS: atom_id res chain seq x y z
N MET A 1 -43.67 34.17 -5.93
CA MET A 1 -43.87 32.70 -6.12
C MET A 1 -43.42 32.41 -7.53
N THR A 2 -42.10 32.36 -7.71
CA THR A 2 -41.26 31.18 -8.06
C THR A 2 -41.07 31.05 -9.55
N ALA A 3 -39.87 31.47 -9.97
CA ALA A 3 -39.36 31.48 -11.32
C ALA A 3 -39.07 30.05 -11.83
N GLU A 4 -39.35 29.88 -13.12
CA GLU A 4 -39.04 28.71 -13.94
C GLU A 4 -37.52 28.55 -14.07
N THR A 5 -36.98 27.35 -13.77
CA THR A 5 -35.56 27.03 -13.97
C THR A 5 -35.42 25.94 -15.05
N PRO A 6 -34.65 26.18 -16.12
CA PRO A 6 -34.59 25.29 -17.28
C PRO A 6 -33.71 24.05 -17.05
N THR A 7 -34.11 22.99 -17.74
CA THR A 7 -33.57 21.63 -17.80
C THR A 7 -32.15 21.51 -18.33
N ARG A 8 -31.40 20.58 -17.74
CA ARG A 8 -30.04 20.14 -18.11
C ARG A 8 -30.02 19.29 -19.39
N ARG A 9 -30.31 19.90 -20.53
CA ARG A 9 -30.11 19.33 -21.86
C ARG A 9 -29.68 20.48 -22.76
N THR A 10 -28.50 20.36 -23.40
CA THR A 10 -27.76 21.36 -24.23
C THR A 10 -26.47 21.72 -23.49
N VAL A 11 -25.27 21.21 -23.80
CA VAL A 11 -24.59 21.21 -25.09
C VAL A 11 -23.60 20.03 -25.14
N LEU A 12 -23.90 19.00 -25.94
CA LEU A 12 -22.86 18.31 -26.71
C LEU A 12 -22.63 19.13 -27.99
N THR A 13 -21.42 19.07 -28.53
CA THR A 13 -20.95 19.42 -29.90
C THR A 13 -20.19 20.73 -30.09
N THR A 14 -19.18 20.63 -30.99
CA THR A 14 -18.08 21.55 -31.41
C THR A 14 -16.76 21.33 -30.65
N GLY A 15 -15.62 20.92 -31.23
CA GLY A 15 -15.22 20.59 -32.60
C GLY A 15 -13.86 21.21 -32.97
N ILE A 16 -12.97 20.44 -33.64
CA ILE A 16 -11.81 20.86 -34.51
C ILE A 16 -10.49 21.20 -33.77
N ALA A 17 -9.24 20.94 -34.23
CA ALA A 17 -8.54 19.92 -35.03
C ALA A 17 -7.02 20.28 -35.09
N ALA A 18 -6.15 19.25 -35.00
CA ALA A 18 -4.88 19.01 -35.74
C ALA A 18 -3.56 19.83 -35.59
N ALA A 19 -2.46 19.06 -35.83
CA ALA A 19 -1.05 19.36 -36.18
C ALA A 19 -0.05 19.54 -35.01
N GLY A 20 1.14 18.90 -34.96
CA GLY A 20 1.82 17.98 -35.87
C GLY A 20 3.22 17.61 -35.32
N ALA A 21 3.65 16.39 -35.67
CA ALA A 21 4.95 15.70 -35.58
C ALA A 21 6.18 16.34 -34.87
N ALA A 22 6.73 15.61 -33.89
CA ALA A 22 8.11 15.76 -33.42
C ALA A 22 8.99 14.64 -34.03
N ALA A 23 10.08 15.06 -34.68
CA ALA A 23 11.13 14.20 -35.23
C ALA A 23 12.20 13.90 -34.17
N GLY A 24 12.86 12.74 -34.27
CA GLY A 24 14.13 12.51 -33.56
C GLY A 24 14.44 11.05 -33.30
N ALA A 25 15.00 10.36 -34.29
CA ALA A 25 15.65 9.06 -34.13
C ALA A 25 17.06 9.24 -33.56
N VAL A 26 17.42 8.48 -32.52
CA VAL A 26 18.82 8.03 -32.30
C VAL A 26 18.77 6.63 -31.70
N ALA A 27 19.19 5.65 -32.49
CA ALA A 27 19.51 4.31 -32.04
C ALA A 27 20.95 4.30 -31.52
N LEU A 28 21.18 3.76 -30.32
CA LEU A 28 22.47 3.20 -29.91
C LEU A 28 22.20 1.92 -29.11
N ALA A 29 22.33 0.80 -29.80
CA ALA A 29 22.57 -0.49 -29.17
C ALA A 29 24.02 -0.48 -28.66
N ALA A 30 24.21 -0.72 -27.36
CA ALA A 30 25.50 -1.09 -26.80
C ALA A 30 25.32 -2.38 -26.02
N CYS A 31 25.49 -3.50 -26.73
CA CYS A 31 25.80 -4.78 -26.11
C CYS A 31 27.24 -4.68 -25.62
N GLY A 32 27.43 -4.68 -24.30
CA GLY A 32 28.72 -4.79 -23.65
C GLY A 32 28.69 -5.99 -22.72
N THR A 33 28.92 -7.18 -23.27
CA THR A 33 29.33 -8.35 -22.49
C THR A 33 30.81 -8.24 -22.23
N ASP A 34 31.19 -7.97 -20.99
CA ASP A 34 32.55 -8.28 -20.51
C ASP A 34 32.40 -9.22 -19.32
N SER A 35 32.63 -10.50 -19.59
CA SER A 35 32.94 -11.51 -18.59
C SER A 35 34.46 -11.67 -18.62
N GLY A 36 35.13 -11.13 -17.61
CA GLY A 36 36.57 -11.25 -17.45
C GLY A 36 36.97 -10.96 -15.99
N PRO A 37 37.76 -11.83 -15.34
CA PRO A 37 37.72 -12.01 -13.89
C PRO A 37 38.81 -11.21 -13.16
N SER A 38 38.60 -10.89 -11.88
CA SER A 38 39.53 -11.21 -10.78
C SER A 38 39.19 -10.45 -9.51
N SER A 39 39.19 -11.21 -8.42
CA SER A 39 39.13 -10.80 -7.03
C SER A 39 40.25 -9.85 -6.62
N SER A 40 39.94 -8.90 -5.74
CA SER A 40 40.68 -8.78 -4.46
C SER A 40 39.95 -7.88 -3.46
N SER A 41 39.46 -8.55 -2.41
CA SER A 41 39.75 -8.29 -1.00
C SER A 41 39.85 -6.85 -0.47
N GLY A 42 38.90 -6.53 0.41
CA GLY A 42 38.98 -5.60 1.54
C GLY A 42 37.58 -5.59 2.18
N GLY A 43 37.32 -5.85 3.46
CA GLY A 43 38.14 -5.81 4.66
C GLY A 43 37.34 -5.01 5.71
N GLY A 44 36.76 -5.70 6.71
CA GLY A 44 36.02 -5.14 7.84
C GLY A 44 34.51 -4.91 7.54
N SER A 45 33.55 -5.25 8.38
CA SER A 45 33.56 -5.46 9.83
C SER A 45 32.53 -6.54 10.19
N GLY A 46 32.70 -7.18 11.34
CA GLY A 46 31.77 -8.18 11.84
C GLY A 46 30.41 -7.57 12.16
N ASP A 47 29.47 -7.69 11.23
CA ASP A 47 28.07 -7.72 11.56
C ASP A 47 27.73 -9.17 11.86
N THR A 48 27.32 -9.44 13.10
CA THR A 48 26.54 -10.65 13.36
C THR A 48 25.35 -10.58 12.43
N VAL A 49 25.39 -11.34 11.34
CA VAL A 49 24.25 -11.51 10.44
C VAL A 49 23.20 -12.18 11.30
N ALA A 50 22.34 -11.35 11.91
CA ALA A 50 21.08 -11.80 12.45
C ALA A 50 20.44 -12.64 11.34
N PRO A 51 20.00 -13.87 11.64
CA PRO A 51 19.45 -14.75 10.62
C PRO A 51 18.39 -13.98 9.84
N ALA A 52 18.48 -14.04 8.50
CA ALA A 52 17.51 -13.37 7.64
C ALA A 52 16.10 -13.82 8.04
N PRO A 53 15.16 -12.89 8.27
CA PRO A 53 13.84 -13.26 8.74
C PRO A 53 13.17 -14.14 7.68
N SER A 54 12.59 -15.26 8.11
CA SER A 54 12.04 -16.30 7.22
C SER A 54 10.72 -15.90 6.54
N GLY A 55 10.43 -14.60 6.42
CA GLY A 55 9.19 -14.08 5.85
C GLY A 55 9.38 -12.71 5.20
N THR A 56 8.42 -12.28 4.38
CA THR A 56 8.44 -10.97 3.73
C THR A 56 8.40 -9.87 4.80
N ALA A 57 9.35 -8.94 4.74
CA ALA A 57 9.38 -7.79 5.62
C ALA A 57 8.13 -6.90 5.41
N VAL A 58 7.41 -6.61 6.49
CA VAL A 58 6.22 -5.76 6.49
C VAL A 58 6.56 -4.34 6.98
N GLY A 59 7.50 -4.23 7.91
CA GLY A 59 7.96 -2.99 8.53
C GLY A 59 8.65 -3.26 9.86
N THR A 60 8.87 -2.24 10.68
CA THR A 60 9.33 -2.41 12.06
C THR A 60 8.21 -2.15 13.06
N ILE A 61 8.27 -2.77 14.24
CA ILE A 61 7.25 -2.53 15.28
C ILE A 61 7.27 -1.10 15.82
N SER A 62 8.42 -0.42 15.75
CA SER A 62 8.58 0.97 16.18
C SER A 62 8.04 1.99 15.18
N ASP A 63 7.81 1.61 13.93
CA ASP A 63 7.19 2.48 12.91
C ASP A 63 5.73 2.82 13.22
N VAL A 64 5.10 2.04 14.11
CA VAL A 64 3.72 2.19 14.52
C VAL A 64 3.69 2.39 16.03
N GLN A 65 3.06 3.48 16.47
CA GLN A 65 2.84 3.71 17.90
C GLN A 65 1.82 2.71 18.45
N VAL A 66 1.93 2.36 19.73
CA VAL A 66 0.93 1.52 20.39
C VAL A 66 -0.46 2.17 20.29
N GLY A 67 -1.45 1.37 19.92
CA GLY A 67 -2.82 1.82 19.66
C GLY A 67 -3.00 2.54 18.33
N LYS A 68 -2.01 2.51 17.42
CA LYS A 68 -2.09 3.10 16.08
C LYS A 68 -1.88 2.06 14.98
N CYS A 69 -2.10 2.50 13.74
CA CYS A 69 -1.86 1.72 12.54
C CYS A 69 -1.15 2.56 11.47
N LYS A 70 -0.61 1.87 10.46
CA LYS A 70 0.09 2.45 9.31
C LYS A 70 -0.23 1.64 8.05
N SER A 71 -0.43 2.33 6.93
CA SER A 71 -0.55 1.68 5.62
C SER A 71 0.82 1.19 5.16
N VAL A 72 0.88 -0.06 4.71
CA VAL A 72 2.08 -0.75 4.24
C VAL A 72 1.76 -1.56 2.99
N THR A 73 2.78 -2.16 2.38
CA THR A 73 2.63 -3.07 1.26
C THR A 73 3.23 -4.42 1.62
N VAL A 74 2.48 -5.51 1.42
CA VAL A 74 2.94 -6.88 1.64
C VAL A 74 2.79 -7.66 0.34
N ASN A 75 3.90 -8.16 -0.21
CA ASN A 75 3.93 -8.87 -1.51
C ASN A 75 3.22 -8.09 -2.65
N GLY A 76 3.38 -6.77 -2.68
CA GLY A 76 2.74 -5.90 -3.69
C GLY A 76 1.26 -5.58 -3.43
N GLN A 77 0.66 -6.09 -2.35
CA GLN A 77 -0.73 -5.81 -1.98
C GLN A 77 -0.81 -4.77 -0.85
N ALA A 78 -1.79 -3.89 -0.93
CA ALA A 78 -2.02 -2.87 0.11
C ALA A 78 -2.50 -3.52 1.42
N ALA A 79 -1.86 -3.14 2.52
CA ALA A 79 -2.11 -3.69 3.85
C ALA A 79 -2.09 -2.60 4.93
N ILE A 80 -2.61 -2.93 6.11
CA ILE A 80 -2.59 -2.11 7.31
C ILE A 80 -1.81 -2.88 8.37
N LEU A 81 -0.68 -2.31 8.81
CA LEU A 81 0.06 -2.77 9.98
C LEU A 81 -0.45 -2.01 11.22
N ALA A 82 -0.96 -2.75 12.19
CA ALA A 82 -1.46 -2.22 13.45
C ALA A 82 -0.61 -2.70 14.62
N ARG A 83 -0.50 -1.87 15.67
CA ARG A 83 0.23 -2.22 16.90
C ARG A 83 -0.70 -2.14 18.12
N PRO A 84 -1.39 -3.23 18.48
CA PRO A 84 -2.31 -3.22 19.62
C PRO A 84 -1.60 -3.04 20.97
N THR A 85 -0.41 -3.63 21.15
CA THR A 85 0.38 -3.55 22.40
C THR A 85 1.86 -3.29 22.11
N GLU A 86 2.66 -3.05 23.14
CA GLU A 86 4.11 -2.82 22.99
C GLU A 86 4.83 -3.93 22.25
N SER A 87 4.40 -5.19 22.42
CA SER A 87 5.09 -6.37 21.89
C SER A 87 4.28 -7.15 20.85
N SER A 88 3.15 -6.61 20.37
CA SER A 88 2.31 -7.28 19.39
C SER A 88 2.05 -6.42 18.15
N ALA A 89 2.00 -7.08 17.00
CA ALA A 89 1.58 -6.49 15.74
C ALA A 89 0.44 -7.33 15.15
N ALA A 90 -0.48 -6.66 14.48
CA ALA A 90 -1.50 -7.28 13.64
C ALA A 90 -1.39 -6.69 12.23
N CYS A 91 -1.73 -7.47 11.22
CA CYS A 91 -1.72 -7.01 9.84
C CYS A 91 -2.99 -7.45 9.14
N PHE A 92 -3.55 -6.57 8.32
CA PHE A 92 -4.78 -6.81 7.58
C PHE A 92 -4.62 -6.34 6.14
N SER A 93 -5.35 -6.94 5.22
CA SER A 93 -5.52 -6.36 3.89
C SER A 93 -6.14 -4.97 4.02
N ALA A 94 -5.64 -4.00 3.26
CA ALA A 94 -6.27 -2.68 3.17
C ALA A 94 -7.43 -2.68 2.15
N ILE A 95 -7.80 -3.82 1.59
CA ILE A 95 -8.86 -3.95 0.59
C ILE A 95 -10.20 -4.14 1.30
N CYS A 96 -11.10 -3.18 1.12
CA CYS A 96 -12.44 -3.21 1.68
C CYS A 96 -13.23 -4.43 1.18
N THR A 97 -13.76 -5.22 2.11
CA THR A 97 -14.55 -6.43 1.84
C THR A 97 -15.91 -6.18 1.19
N HIS A 98 -16.32 -4.92 1.03
CA HIS A 98 -17.54 -4.58 0.30
C HIS A 98 -17.36 -4.76 -1.22
N GLN A 99 -16.48 -3.95 -1.84
CA GLN A 99 -16.29 -3.92 -3.31
C GLN A 99 -14.82 -3.70 -3.72
N GLY A 100 -13.86 -3.91 -2.82
CA GLY A 100 -12.45 -3.96 -3.18
C GLY A 100 -11.69 -2.62 -3.21
N CYS A 101 -12.30 -1.51 -2.77
CA CYS A 101 -11.55 -0.25 -2.63
C CYS A 101 -10.56 -0.30 -1.48
N THR A 102 -9.41 0.37 -1.63
CA THR A 102 -8.45 0.53 -0.53
C THR A 102 -9.01 1.43 0.57
N VAL A 103 -8.89 1.02 1.83
CA VAL A 103 -9.28 1.81 3.01
C VAL A 103 -8.15 2.74 3.46
N ASN A 104 -8.50 3.87 4.06
CA ASN A 104 -7.56 4.86 4.56
C ASN A 104 -7.62 4.96 6.09
N PRO A 105 -6.46 5.03 6.79
CA PRO A 105 -6.42 5.34 8.21
C PRO A 105 -7.04 6.71 8.53
N ASP A 106 -7.90 6.73 9.57
CA ASP A 106 -8.53 7.92 10.11
C ASP A 106 -8.65 7.77 11.64
N GLY A 107 -7.63 8.24 12.36
CA GLY A 107 -7.53 8.06 13.80
C GLY A 107 -7.42 6.58 14.20
N ASN A 108 -8.44 6.08 14.89
CA ASN A 108 -8.53 4.68 15.33
C ASN A 108 -9.42 3.83 14.39
N GLN A 109 -9.77 4.35 13.21
CA GLN A 109 -10.62 3.69 12.24
C GLN A 109 -9.92 3.60 10.87
N LEU A 110 -10.44 2.72 10.03
CA LEU A 110 -10.10 2.60 8.61
C LEU A 110 -11.36 2.91 7.80
N LYS A 111 -11.34 3.96 6.99
CA LYS A 111 -12.51 4.41 6.22
C LYS A 111 -12.35 4.07 4.75
N CYS A 112 -13.35 3.42 4.19
CA CYS A 112 -13.44 3.18 2.75
C CYS A 112 -14.03 4.42 2.06
N PRO A 113 -13.28 5.08 1.14
CA PRO A 113 -13.75 6.31 0.49
C PRO A 113 -14.88 6.07 -0.52
N CYS A 114 -15.08 4.85 -0.99
CA CYS A 114 -16.05 4.55 -2.04
C CYS A 114 -17.51 4.59 -1.55
N HIS A 115 -17.78 3.97 -0.38
CA HIS A 115 -19.15 3.78 0.11
C HIS A 115 -19.28 4.00 1.63
N GLY A 116 -18.19 4.39 2.30
CA GLY A 116 -18.23 4.75 3.71
C GLY A 116 -18.23 3.57 4.69
N SER A 117 -17.88 2.35 4.27
CA SER A 117 -17.58 1.27 5.21
C SER A 117 -16.48 1.70 6.17
N VAL A 118 -16.61 1.33 7.43
CA VAL A 118 -15.63 1.66 8.48
C VAL A 118 -15.21 0.39 9.21
N PHE A 119 -13.90 0.26 9.43
CA PHE A 119 -13.31 -0.83 10.17
C PHE A 119 -12.51 -0.30 11.35
N ASP A 120 -12.35 -1.11 12.38
CA ASP A 120 -11.47 -0.82 13.50
C ASP A 120 -10.00 -0.95 13.06
N ALA A 121 -9.16 0.03 13.40
CA ALA A 121 -7.79 0.08 12.92
C ALA A 121 -6.85 -0.95 13.57
N LEU A 122 -7.22 -1.52 14.73
CA LEU A 122 -6.37 -2.45 15.48
C LEU A 122 -6.76 -3.91 15.29
N THR A 123 -8.01 -4.16 14.91
CA THR A 123 -8.60 -5.50 14.80
C THR A 123 -9.10 -5.83 13.39
N GLY A 124 -9.28 -4.84 12.52
CA GLY A 124 -9.86 -5.01 11.18
C GLY A 124 -11.36 -5.33 11.20
N ALA A 125 -12.00 -5.33 12.38
CA ALA A 125 -13.42 -5.62 12.54
C ALA A 125 -14.30 -4.56 11.87
N VAL A 126 -15.46 -4.97 11.35
CA VAL A 126 -16.44 -4.02 10.81
C VAL A 126 -17.03 -3.19 11.95
N VAL A 127 -16.97 -1.88 11.79
CA VAL A 127 -17.62 -0.90 12.68
C VAL A 127 -18.88 -0.34 12.03
N LYS A 128 -18.85 -0.14 10.70
CA LYS A 128 -19.97 0.37 9.92
C LYS A 128 -19.99 -0.24 8.52
N GLY A 129 -21.17 -0.68 8.08
CA GLY A 129 -21.41 -1.17 6.72
C GLY A 129 -21.26 -0.09 5.64
N PRO A 130 -21.34 -0.46 4.35
CA PRO A 130 -21.97 -1.68 3.82
C PRO A 130 -21.17 -2.99 3.89
N ALA A 131 -19.87 -2.95 4.21
CA ALA A 131 -19.13 -4.20 4.43
C ALA A 131 -19.73 -5.00 5.61
N GLU A 132 -19.89 -6.31 5.45
CA GLU A 132 -20.44 -7.20 6.50
C GLU A 132 -19.38 -8.14 7.11
N SER A 133 -18.19 -8.21 6.48
CA SER A 133 -17.07 -9.05 6.91
C SER A 133 -15.86 -8.21 7.28
N PRO A 134 -15.07 -8.61 8.30
CA PRO A 134 -13.85 -7.91 8.68
C PRO A 134 -12.80 -7.92 7.57
N LEU A 135 -11.83 -7.02 7.64
CA LEU A 135 -10.69 -7.04 6.74
C LEU A 135 -9.92 -8.37 6.91
N PRO A 136 -9.55 -9.05 5.81
CA PRO A 136 -8.77 -10.28 5.88
C PRO A 136 -7.45 -10.08 6.64
N SER A 137 -7.20 -10.91 7.64
CA SER A 137 -5.93 -10.90 8.37
C SER A 137 -4.78 -11.43 7.51
N ILE A 138 -3.62 -10.79 7.61
CA ILE A 138 -2.36 -11.26 7.06
C ILE A 138 -1.53 -11.74 8.25
N ALA A 139 -1.16 -13.04 8.23
CA ALA A 139 -0.38 -13.62 9.31
C ALA A 139 1.00 -12.96 9.39
N VAL A 140 1.34 -12.41 10.55
CA VAL A 140 2.61 -11.75 10.82
C VAL A 140 3.15 -12.15 12.18
N LYS A 141 4.46 -12.05 12.35
CA LYS A 141 5.15 -12.22 13.62
C LYS A 141 6.16 -11.09 13.81
N VAL A 142 6.44 -10.80 15.08
CA VAL A 142 7.51 -9.88 15.47
C VAL A 142 8.79 -10.70 15.61
N ASP A 143 9.82 -10.36 14.83
CA ASP A 143 11.14 -10.97 14.82
C ASP A 143 12.17 -9.90 15.22
N GLY A 144 12.50 -9.86 16.51
CA GLY A 144 13.24 -8.74 17.09
C GLY A 144 12.49 -7.42 16.97
N SER A 145 13.04 -6.47 16.19
CA SER A 145 12.38 -5.18 15.89
C SER A 145 11.56 -5.21 14.60
N SER A 146 11.71 -6.25 13.79
CA SER A 146 11.05 -6.38 12.49
C SER A 146 9.69 -7.05 12.65
N VAL A 147 8.76 -6.66 11.80
CA VAL A 147 7.50 -7.40 11.57
C VAL A 147 7.61 -8.07 10.22
N VAL A 148 7.46 -9.39 10.20
CA VAL A 148 7.53 -10.19 8.98
C VAL A 148 6.30 -11.07 8.85
N THR A 149 5.97 -11.48 7.62
CA THR A 149 4.92 -12.47 7.41
C THR A 149 5.28 -13.79 8.10
N ALA A 150 4.30 -14.42 8.75
CA ALA A 150 4.49 -15.65 9.51
C ALA A 150 4.42 -16.90 8.62
#